data_AF-A0A379VZH1-F1
#
_entry.id   AF-A0A379VZH1-F1
#
_cell.length_a   1.000
_cell.length_b   1.000
_cell.length_c   1.000
_cell.angle_alpha   90.00
_cell.angle_beta   90.00
_cell.angle_gamma   90.00
#
_symmetry.space_group_name_H-M   'P 1'
#
loop_
_entity.id
_entity.type
_entity.pdbx_description
1 polymer ?
#
loop_
_entity_poly.entity_id
_entity_poly.type
_entity_poly.pdbx_seq_one_letter_code
_entity_poly.pdbx_strand_id
1 'polypeptide(L)'
;MLEAARAYWSALDADAKAAFRFHHISTDEVYGDLHTADDFFTETTPYAPSSPYSASKASSDHLVRAWLRTYGLPTLVTNCSNNYGPYHFPEKLIPLMILNALAGKPLPVYGNGQQIRDWLYVEDHARALYHVVTNGAVGETYNIGGHNERKNLDVVRTICALLEELAPQKPQGVVNYHDLITFVDDRPGHDLRYAIDASKIARELGWTPQETFESGMRKTVQWYLANEAWWKPVQDGSYQGERLGLKR
;
A
#
# COMPACT_ATOMS: atom_id res chain seq x y z
N MET A 1 4.60 5.86 21.99
CA MET A 1 3.41 5.04 21.65
C MET A 1 3.43 3.68 22.34
N LEU A 2 4.44 2.82 22.10
CA LEU A 2 4.52 1.49 22.73
C LEU A 2 4.43 1.52 24.27
N GLU A 3 5.16 2.43 24.91
CA GLU A 3 5.09 2.56 26.36
C GLU A 3 3.72 3.03 26.86
N ALA A 4 3.07 3.94 26.14
CA ALA A 4 1.71 4.38 26.47
C ALA A 4 0.70 3.22 26.33
N ALA A 5 0.82 2.41 25.27
CA ALA A 5 -0.01 1.22 25.08
C ALA A 5 0.23 0.18 26.19
N ARG A 6 1.50 -0.04 26.58
CA ARG A 6 1.87 -0.93 27.69
C ARG A 6 1.29 -0.45 29.01
N ALA A 7 1.38 0.85 29.31
CA ALA A 7 0.81 1.44 30.52
C ALA A 7 -0.71 1.24 30.58
N TYR A 8 -1.43 1.52 29.48
CA TYR A 8 -2.86 1.27 29.37
C TYR A 8 -3.20 -0.20 29.58
N TRP A 9 -2.57 -1.11 28.83
CA TRP A 9 -2.77 -2.56 28.93
C TRP A 9 -2.48 -3.12 30.33
N SER A 10 -1.50 -2.54 31.04
CA SER A 10 -1.14 -2.98 32.39
C SER A 10 -2.20 -2.66 33.44
N ALA A 11 -3.02 -1.64 33.19
CA ALA A 11 -4.09 -1.18 34.09
C ALA A 11 -5.45 -1.88 33.82
N LEU A 12 -5.56 -2.66 32.75
CA LEU A 12 -6.77 -3.41 32.44
C LEU A 12 -7.00 -4.57 33.42
N ASP A 13 -8.27 -4.92 33.63
CA ASP A 13 -8.65 -6.15 34.31
C ASP A 13 -8.23 -7.40 33.49
N ALA A 14 -8.34 -8.58 34.10
CA ALA A 14 -7.83 -9.82 33.51
C ALA A 14 -8.44 -10.13 32.13
N ASP A 15 -9.76 -9.94 31.97
CA ASP A 15 -10.48 -10.28 30.74
C ASP A 15 -10.13 -9.29 29.62
N ALA A 16 -10.16 -7.99 29.91
CA ALA A 16 -9.78 -6.96 28.94
C ALA A 16 -8.30 -7.06 28.56
N LYS A 17 -7.43 -7.44 29.52
CA LYS A 17 -6.00 -7.65 29.29
C LYS A 17 -5.72 -8.85 28.39
N ALA A 18 -6.48 -9.94 28.52
CA ALA A 18 -6.41 -11.11 27.67
C ALA A 18 -6.95 -10.86 26.25
N ALA A 19 -8.00 -10.03 26.13
CA ALA A 19 -8.58 -9.62 24.85
C ALA A 19 -7.76 -8.54 24.11
N PHE A 20 -6.91 -7.79 24.82
CA PHE A 20 -6.15 -6.68 24.23
C PHE A 20 -5.22 -7.12 23.10
N ARG A 21 -5.13 -6.31 22.05
CA ARG A 21 -4.20 -6.50 20.93
C ARG A 21 -3.54 -5.17 20.58
N PHE A 22 -2.24 -5.20 20.32
CA PHE A 22 -1.51 -4.10 19.70
C PHE A 22 -1.12 -4.52 18.27
N HIS A 23 -1.89 -4.07 17.27
CA HIS A 23 -1.64 -4.41 15.88
C HIS A 23 -0.78 -3.34 15.19
N HIS A 24 0.44 -3.73 14.82
CA HIS A 24 1.38 -2.89 14.07
C HIS A 24 1.27 -3.13 12.56
N ILE A 25 0.92 -2.09 11.82
CA ILE A 25 0.86 -2.12 10.35
C ILE A 25 2.18 -1.61 9.78
N SER A 26 2.82 -2.44 8.97
CA SER A 26 4.12 -2.21 8.36
C SER A 26 4.08 -2.56 6.87
N THR A 27 5.24 -2.65 6.23
CA THR A 27 5.40 -2.68 4.78
C THR A 27 6.29 -3.85 4.36
N ASP A 28 6.12 -4.34 3.15
CA ASP A 28 7.02 -5.30 2.48
C ASP A 28 8.43 -4.75 2.25
N GLU A 29 8.60 -3.44 2.06
CA GLU A 29 9.90 -2.78 1.87
C GLU A 29 10.93 -3.03 2.99
N VAL A 30 10.50 -3.53 4.17
CA VAL A 30 11.42 -3.93 5.24
C VAL A 30 12.33 -5.10 4.82
N TYR A 31 11.88 -5.91 3.86
CA TYR A 31 12.59 -7.08 3.36
C TYR A 31 13.67 -6.74 2.32
N GLY A 32 13.68 -5.52 1.78
CA GLY A 32 14.63 -5.10 0.75
C GLY A 32 14.16 -5.43 -0.66
N ASP A 33 15.08 -5.81 -1.54
CA ASP A 33 14.83 -6.07 -2.96
C ASP A 33 14.87 -7.57 -3.31
N LEU A 34 14.09 -7.99 -4.30
CA LEU A 34 14.16 -9.33 -4.88
C LEU A 34 14.89 -9.28 -6.23
N HIS A 35 15.83 -10.20 -6.44
CA HIS A 35 16.65 -10.24 -7.65
C HIS A 35 16.33 -11.42 -8.57
N THR A 36 15.58 -12.41 -8.09
CA THR A 36 15.15 -13.56 -8.89
C THR A 36 13.65 -13.51 -9.13
N ALA A 37 13.20 -14.19 -10.18
CA ALA A 37 11.77 -14.23 -10.54
C ALA A 37 10.95 -15.15 -9.62
N ASP A 38 11.58 -16.17 -9.04
CA ASP A 38 10.90 -17.22 -8.27
C ASP A 38 10.82 -16.92 -6.77
N ASP A 39 11.57 -15.92 -6.28
CA ASP A 39 11.56 -15.55 -4.87
C ASP A 39 10.34 -14.70 -4.50
N PHE A 40 9.87 -14.87 -3.27
CA PHE A 40 8.83 -14.05 -2.65
C PHE A 40 9.22 -13.72 -1.21
N PHE A 41 8.75 -12.59 -0.70
CA PHE A 41 8.87 -12.25 0.70
C PHE A 41 7.95 -13.10 1.55
N THR A 42 8.55 -13.86 2.47
CA THR A 42 7.88 -14.62 3.51
C THR A 42 8.05 -13.92 4.85
N GLU A 43 7.29 -14.31 5.87
CA GLU A 43 7.45 -13.72 7.22
C GLU A 43 8.82 -14.03 7.86
N THR A 44 9.55 -14.99 7.31
CA THR A 44 10.92 -15.36 7.73
C THR A 44 12.02 -14.71 6.88
N THR A 45 11.66 -13.94 5.85
CA THR A 45 12.66 -13.23 5.05
C THR A 45 13.42 -12.23 5.93
N PRO A 46 14.77 -12.20 5.89
CA PRO A 46 15.57 -11.24 6.64
C PRO A 46 15.24 -9.80 6.24
N TYR A 47 15.39 -8.87 7.19
CA TYR A 47 15.22 -7.44 6.89
C TYR A 47 16.47 -6.89 6.22
N ALA A 48 16.29 -6.17 5.11
CA ALA A 48 17.36 -5.53 4.35
C ALA A 48 16.88 -4.21 3.70
N PRO A 49 16.39 -3.23 4.50
CA PRO A 49 15.74 -2.03 3.96
C PRO A 49 16.71 -1.11 3.18
N SER A 50 16.29 -0.69 1.98
CA SER A 50 17.11 0.14 1.07
C SER A 50 16.93 1.66 1.23
N SER A 51 15.96 2.13 2.02
CA SER A 51 15.66 3.57 2.14
C SER A 51 15.50 4.02 3.59
N PRO A 52 15.63 5.33 3.89
CA PRO A 52 15.34 5.85 5.23
C PRO A 52 13.91 5.54 5.71
N TYR A 53 12.95 5.49 4.79
CA TYR A 53 11.57 5.11 5.10
C TYR A 53 11.49 3.63 5.54
N SER A 54 11.97 2.71 4.71
CA SER A 54 11.89 1.28 5.02
C SER A 54 12.77 0.89 6.21
N ALA A 55 13.90 1.56 6.43
CA ALA A 55 14.74 1.39 7.62
C ALA A 55 14.02 1.84 8.90
N SER A 56 13.26 2.94 8.83
CA SER A 56 12.43 3.40 9.94
C SER A 56 11.31 2.40 10.27
N LYS A 57 10.69 1.81 9.24
CA LYS A 57 9.65 0.77 9.39
C LYS A 57 10.22 -0.54 9.95
N ALA A 58 11.34 -1.02 9.41
CA ALA A 58 12.05 -2.18 9.92
C ALA A 58 12.43 -2.01 11.40
N SER A 59 12.90 -0.81 11.77
CA SER A 59 13.21 -0.46 13.16
C SER A 59 11.96 -0.49 14.05
N SER A 60 10.82 0.04 13.59
CA SER A 60 9.58 -0.02 14.37
C SER A 60 9.08 -1.46 14.59
N ASP A 61 9.22 -2.32 13.60
CA ASP A 61 8.87 -3.73 13.69
C ASP A 61 9.74 -4.45 14.75
N HIS A 62 11.03 -4.14 14.82
CA HIS A 62 11.92 -4.66 15.88
C HIS A 62 11.49 -4.20 17.27
N LEU A 63 11.16 -2.91 17.43
CA LEU A 63 10.67 -2.38 18.71
C LEU A 63 9.37 -3.09 19.14
N VAL A 64 8.40 -3.25 18.24
CA VAL A 64 7.14 -3.94 18.55
C VAL A 64 7.38 -5.37 19.06
N ARG A 65 8.20 -6.15 18.35
CA ARG A 65 8.54 -7.52 18.75
C ARG A 65 9.31 -7.58 20.07
N ALA A 66 10.23 -6.64 20.30
CA ALA A 66 10.97 -6.56 21.55
C ALA A 66 10.07 -6.25 22.75
N TRP A 67 9.00 -5.46 22.57
CA TRP A 67 8.05 -5.17 23.65
C TRP A 67 7.20 -6.37 24.03
N LEU A 68 6.79 -7.20 23.06
CA LEU A 68 6.19 -8.50 23.36
C LEU A 68 7.16 -9.38 24.15
N ARG A 69 8.39 -9.54 23.64
CA ARG A 69 9.40 -10.42 24.26
C ARG A 69 9.74 -10.00 25.70
N THR A 70 9.88 -8.70 25.94
CA THR A 70 10.37 -8.16 27.21
C THR A 70 9.25 -7.95 28.22
N TYR A 71 8.09 -7.46 27.77
CA TYR A 71 7.01 -7.00 28.65
C TYR A 71 5.71 -7.79 28.51
N GLY A 72 5.62 -8.73 27.56
CA GLY A 72 4.41 -9.51 27.30
C GLY A 72 3.28 -8.74 26.63
N LEU A 73 3.53 -7.53 26.10
CA LEU A 73 2.51 -6.75 25.39
C LEU A 73 2.00 -7.58 24.19
N PRO A 74 0.68 -7.85 24.04
CA PRO A 74 0.18 -8.78 23.03
C PRO A 74 0.17 -8.11 21.65
N THR A 75 1.30 -8.19 20.94
CA THR A 75 1.49 -7.54 19.64
C THR A 75 1.21 -8.45 18.46
N LEU A 76 0.76 -7.87 17.35
CA LEU A 76 0.62 -8.48 16.03
C LEU A 76 1.37 -7.59 15.02
N VAL A 77 2.01 -8.17 14.00
CA VAL A 77 2.64 -7.41 12.91
C VAL A 77 2.06 -7.83 11.57
N THR A 78 1.79 -6.88 10.69
CA THR A 78 1.44 -7.15 9.29
C THR A 78 2.34 -6.37 8.36
N ASN A 79 2.92 -7.03 7.36
CA ASN A 79 3.73 -6.40 6.31
C ASN A 79 2.98 -6.56 4.98
N CYS A 80 2.48 -5.45 4.42
CA CYS A 80 1.68 -5.50 3.20
C CYS A 80 2.42 -4.99 1.97
N SER A 81 1.97 -5.41 0.79
CA SER A 81 2.43 -4.88 -0.50
C SER A 81 1.85 -3.50 -0.84
N ASN A 82 2.19 -2.97 -2.02
CA ASN A 82 1.73 -1.65 -2.47
C ASN A 82 0.21 -1.57 -2.54
N ASN A 83 -0.34 -0.65 -1.76
CA ASN A 83 -1.76 -0.38 -1.73
C ASN A 83 -2.18 0.61 -2.83
N TYR A 84 -3.40 0.45 -3.34
CA TYR A 84 -4.01 1.41 -4.26
C TYR A 84 -5.53 1.44 -4.12
N GLY A 85 -6.15 2.59 -4.47
CA GLY A 85 -7.60 2.74 -4.39
C GLY A 85 -8.07 4.17 -4.09
N PRO A 86 -9.33 4.29 -3.65
CA PRO A 86 -9.92 5.53 -3.14
C PRO A 86 -9.05 6.22 -2.08
N TYR A 87 -9.14 7.55 -2.01
CA TYR A 87 -8.48 8.39 -1.00
C TYR A 87 -6.93 8.35 -0.99
N HIS A 88 -6.30 7.80 -2.03
CA HIS A 88 -4.85 7.71 -2.11
C HIS A 88 -4.23 9.08 -2.44
N PHE A 89 -3.31 9.57 -1.60
CA PHE A 89 -2.74 10.90 -1.79
C PHE A 89 -1.99 11.01 -3.15
N PRO A 90 -2.15 12.10 -3.93
CA PRO A 90 -1.55 12.31 -5.27
C PRO A 90 -0.03 12.42 -5.37
N GLU A 91 0.73 11.84 -4.44
CA GLU A 91 2.19 11.72 -4.52
C GLU A 91 2.64 10.35 -5.04
N LYS A 92 1.76 9.35 -4.99
CA LYS A 92 2.06 7.96 -5.37
C LYS A 92 1.73 7.70 -6.83
N LEU A 93 2.35 6.67 -7.42
CA LEU A 93 2.29 6.36 -8.85
C LEU A 93 0.85 6.42 -9.42
N ILE A 94 -0.07 5.58 -8.92
CA ILE A 94 -1.42 5.46 -9.49
C ILE A 94 -2.21 6.78 -9.44
N PRO A 95 -2.40 7.45 -8.27
CA PRO A 95 -3.16 8.69 -8.23
C PRO A 95 -2.47 9.82 -9.01
N LEU A 96 -1.14 9.91 -8.98
CA LEU A 96 -0.39 10.90 -9.77
C LEU A 96 -0.65 10.74 -11.27
N MET A 97 -0.59 9.50 -11.78
CA MET A 97 -0.77 9.21 -13.20
C MET A 97 -2.20 9.50 -13.66
N ILE A 98 -3.20 9.12 -12.87
CA ILE A 98 -4.61 9.42 -13.17
C ILE A 98 -4.82 10.93 -13.27
N LEU A 99 -4.38 11.69 -12.25
CA LEU A 99 -4.64 13.12 -12.19
C LEU A 99 -3.79 13.94 -13.19
N ASN A 100 -2.56 13.51 -13.48
CA ASN A 100 -1.77 14.14 -14.54
C ASN A 100 -2.39 13.91 -15.91
N ALA A 101 -2.85 12.68 -16.20
CA ALA A 101 -3.52 12.37 -17.46
C ALA A 101 -4.76 13.25 -17.66
N LEU A 102 -5.62 13.33 -16.64
CA LEU A 102 -6.82 14.19 -16.66
C LEU A 102 -6.51 15.68 -16.79
N ALA A 103 -5.32 16.12 -16.38
CA ALA A 103 -4.84 17.48 -16.55
C ALA A 103 -4.05 17.72 -17.85
N GLY A 104 -3.88 16.70 -18.70
CA GLY A 104 -3.06 16.77 -19.91
C GLY A 104 -1.56 16.98 -19.63
N LYS A 105 -1.11 16.60 -18.44
CA LYS A 105 0.29 16.73 -17.99
C LYS A 105 1.09 15.46 -18.31
N PRO A 106 2.44 15.55 -18.39
CA PRO A 106 3.29 14.37 -18.52
C PRO A 106 3.06 13.32 -17.43
N LEU A 107 3.27 12.07 -17.79
CA LEU A 107 3.18 10.88 -16.93
C LEU A 107 4.60 10.37 -16.65
N PRO A 108 5.28 10.85 -15.59
CA PRO A 108 6.71 10.62 -15.37
C PRO A 108 7.00 9.20 -14.87
N VAL A 109 7.57 8.36 -15.73
CA VAL A 109 8.01 7.00 -15.41
C VAL A 109 9.50 7.02 -15.07
N TYR A 110 9.85 6.57 -13.86
CA TYR A 110 11.24 6.49 -13.40
C TYR A 110 12.04 5.40 -14.13
N GLY A 111 13.21 5.77 -14.65
CA GLY A 111 14.08 4.87 -15.41
C GLY A 111 13.40 4.36 -16.67
N ASN A 112 13.31 3.05 -16.81
CA ASN A 112 12.62 2.38 -17.93
C ASN A 112 11.25 1.78 -17.53
N GLY A 113 10.79 2.05 -16.29
CA GLY A 113 9.52 1.56 -15.75
C GLY A 113 9.42 0.05 -15.59
N GLN A 114 10.55 -0.68 -15.61
CA GLN A 114 10.58 -2.14 -15.47
C GLN A 114 10.51 -2.61 -14.01
N GLN A 115 10.56 -1.71 -13.04
CA GLN A 115 10.45 -2.06 -11.64
C GLN A 115 9.05 -2.67 -11.37
N ILE A 116 9.02 -3.73 -10.57
CA ILE A 116 7.86 -4.56 -10.30
C ILE A 116 7.38 -4.31 -8.88
N ARG A 117 6.07 -4.19 -8.72
CA ARG A 117 5.38 -4.09 -7.42
C ARG A 117 4.21 -5.06 -7.40
N ASP A 118 3.90 -5.61 -6.23
CA ASP A 118 2.67 -6.37 -5.99
C ASP A 118 1.56 -5.43 -5.51
N TRP A 119 0.47 -5.37 -6.26
CA TRP A 119 -0.62 -4.41 -6.04
C TRP A 119 -1.81 -5.01 -5.30
N LEU A 120 -2.11 -4.46 -4.13
CA LEU A 120 -3.24 -4.83 -3.28
C LEU A 120 -4.27 -3.70 -3.23
N TYR A 121 -5.53 -4.02 -3.51
CA TYR A 121 -6.60 -3.02 -3.41
C TYR A 121 -6.83 -2.63 -1.94
N VAL A 122 -6.98 -1.33 -1.66
CA VAL A 122 -7.00 -0.80 -0.28
C VAL A 122 -8.11 -1.39 0.59
N GLU A 123 -9.26 -1.70 0.01
CA GLU A 123 -10.37 -2.32 0.74
C GLU A 123 -10.08 -3.79 1.09
N ASP A 124 -9.30 -4.50 0.27
CA ASP A 124 -8.82 -5.85 0.61
C ASP A 124 -7.82 -5.82 1.74
N HIS A 125 -6.91 -4.84 1.73
CA HIS A 125 -6.01 -4.63 2.85
C HIS A 125 -6.78 -4.29 4.13
N ALA A 126 -7.76 -3.39 4.08
CA ALA A 126 -8.59 -3.04 5.24
C ALA A 126 -9.31 -4.27 5.82
N ARG A 127 -9.88 -5.13 4.96
CA ARG A 127 -10.44 -6.42 5.38
C ARG A 127 -9.39 -7.29 6.06
N ALA A 128 -8.21 -7.44 5.45
CA ALA A 128 -7.12 -8.23 6.02
C ALA A 128 -6.72 -7.76 7.42
N LEU A 129 -6.56 -6.44 7.59
CA LEU A 129 -6.21 -5.83 8.87
C LEU A 129 -7.26 -6.13 9.94
N TYR A 130 -8.54 -6.00 9.60
CA TYR A 130 -9.64 -6.33 10.52
C TYR A 130 -9.64 -7.83 10.88
N HIS A 131 -9.39 -8.71 9.91
CA HIS A 131 -9.27 -10.15 10.15
C HIS A 131 -8.10 -10.47 11.09
N VAL A 132 -6.93 -9.85 10.89
CA VAL A 132 -5.74 -10.07 11.72
C VAL A 132 -5.94 -9.55 13.14
N VAL A 133 -6.45 -8.34 13.34
CA VAL A 133 -6.64 -7.81 14.71
C VAL A 133 -7.66 -8.63 15.51
N THR A 134 -8.64 -9.24 14.83
CA THR A 134 -9.71 -10.01 15.46
C THR A 134 -9.30 -11.46 15.73
N ASN A 135 -8.62 -12.10 14.79
CA ASN A 135 -8.39 -13.55 14.80
C ASN A 135 -6.91 -13.95 14.80
N GLY A 136 -5.99 -13.01 14.60
CA GLY A 136 -4.56 -13.27 14.55
C GLY A 136 -4.00 -13.72 15.91
N ALA A 137 -3.04 -14.65 15.85
CA ALA A 137 -2.36 -15.15 17.04
C ALA A 137 -1.31 -14.14 17.53
N VAL A 138 -1.32 -13.83 18.83
CA VAL A 138 -0.35 -12.90 19.44
C VAL A 138 1.08 -13.36 19.19
N GLY A 139 1.93 -12.43 18.78
CA GLY A 139 3.33 -12.66 18.44
C GLY A 139 3.59 -13.02 16.99
N GLU A 140 2.54 -13.32 16.22
CA GLU A 140 2.68 -13.63 14.82
C GLU A 140 2.89 -12.40 13.95
N THR A 141 3.56 -12.66 12.82
CA THR A 141 3.61 -11.76 11.66
C THR A 141 2.77 -12.38 10.55
N TYR A 142 2.05 -11.55 9.79
CA TYR A 142 1.31 -11.96 8.60
C TYR A 142 1.65 -11.05 7.42
N ASN A 143 2.17 -11.63 6.36
CA ASN A 143 2.33 -10.94 5.09
C ASN A 143 0.98 -10.83 4.38
N ILE A 144 0.73 -9.68 3.75
CA ILE A 144 -0.55 -9.37 3.08
C ILE A 144 -0.24 -8.86 1.66
N GLY A 145 -0.58 -9.65 0.65
CA GLY A 145 -0.28 -9.33 -0.76
C GLY A 145 -1.49 -9.55 -1.66
N GLY A 146 -1.42 -8.98 -2.86
CA GLY A 146 -2.43 -9.16 -3.90
C GLY A 146 -2.15 -10.33 -4.83
N HIS A 147 -0.92 -10.87 -4.84
CA HIS A 147 -0.41 -11.76 -5.87
C HIS A 147 -0.54 -11.16 -7.28
N ASN A 148 -0.34 -9.83 -7.37
CA ASN A 148 -0.57 -9.03 -8.57
C ASN A 148 0.70 -8.26 -8.96
N GLU A 149 1.77 -8.97 -9.26
CA GLU A 149 3.01 -8.36 -9.74
C GLU A 149 2.80 -7.64 -11.07
N ARG A 150 3.10 -6.34 -11.11
CA ARG A 150 3.05 -5.53 -12.34
C ARG A 150 4.26 -4.62 -12.42
N LYS A 151 4.78 -4.49 -13.64
CA LYS A 151 5.76 -3.45 -13.96
C LYS A 151 5.08 -2.09 -13.88
N ASN A 152 5.81 -1.09 -13.39
CA ASN A 152 5.31 0.28 -13.31
C ASN A 152 4.76 0.78 -14.65
N LEU A 153 5.48 0.53 -15.76
CA LEU A 153 5.02 0.94 -17.10
C LEU A 153 3.68 0.30 -17.50
N ASP A 154 3.45 -0.97 -17.15
CA ASP A 154 2.22 -1.67 -17.48
C ASP A 154 1.03 -1.16 -16.66
N VAL A 155 1.27 -0.71 -15.42
CA VAL A 155 0.29 0.00 -14.61
C VAL A 155 -0.11 1.32 -15.29
N VAL A 156 0.86 2.13 -15.72
CA VAL A 156 0.57 3.41 -16.41
C VAL A 156 -0.22 3.17 -17.68
N ARG A 157 0.16 2.18 -18.49
CA ARG A 157 -0.57 1.81 -19.72
C ARG A 157 -2.02 1.39 -19.43
N THR A 158 -2.23 0.63 -18.35
CA THR A 158 -3.57 0.20 -17.92
C THR A 158 -4.42 1.41 -17.52
N ILE A 159 -3.84 2.37 -16.79
CA ILE A 159 -4.51 3.64 -16.44
C ILE A 159 -4.90 4.40 -17.71
N CYS A 160 -3.97 4.57 -18.65
CA CYS A 160 -4.26 5.26 -19.92
C CYS A 160 -5.41 4.57 -20.68
N ALA A 161 -5.37 3.25 -20.82
CA ALA A 161 -6.43 2.49 -21.48
C ALA A 161 -7.80 2.64 -20.79
N LEU A 162 -7.84 2.64 -19.46
CA LEU A 162 -9.07 2.88 -18.71
C LEU A 162 -9.59 4.31 -18.89
N LEU A 163 -8.70 5.30 -18.98
CA LEU A 163 -9.10 6.69 -19.22
C LEU A 163 -9.59 6.92 -20.65
N GLU A 164 -9.05 6.21 -21.65
CA GLU A 164 -9.61 6.21 -23.01
C GLU A 164 -11.09 5.79 -23.02
N GLU A 165 -11.44 4.79 -22.22
CA GLU A 165 -12.81 4.29 -22.09
C GLU A 165 -13.70 5.19 -21.21
N LEU A 166 -13.21 5.56 -20.02
CA LEU A 166 -14.02 6.18 -18.96
C LEU A 166 -14.01 7.71 -18.99
N ALA A 167 -13.03 8.32 -19.65
CA ALA A 167 -12.87 9.77 -19.78
C ALA A 167 -12.56 10.17 -21.25
N PRO A 168 -13.49 9.88 -22.19
CA PRO A 168 -13.25 10.11 -23.63
C PRO A 168 -13.15 11.59 -24.00
N GLN A 169 -13.65 12.50 -23.15
CA GLN A 169 -13.48 13.94 -23.28
C GLN A 169 -12.09 14.33 -22.75
N LYS A 170 -11.12 14.42 -23.66
CA LYS A 170 -9.72 14.66 -23.32
C LYS A 170 -9.40 16.15 -23.17
N PRO A 171 -8.35 16.51 -22.39
CA PRO A 171 -7.81 17.86 -22.37
C PRO A 171 -7.36 18.34 -23.75
N GLN A 172 -7.38 19.66 -23.97
CA GLN A 172 -6.97 20.25 -25.25
C GLN A 172 -5.54 19.83 -25.63
N GLY A 173 -5.37 19.35 -26.86
CA GLY A 173 -4.06 18.91 -27.37
C GLY A 173 -3.70 17.47 -27.05
N VAL A 174 -4.50 16.74 -26.26
CA VAL A 174 -4.30 15.32 -25.96
C VAL A 174 -5.10 14.47 -26.94
N VAL A 175 -4.41 13.71 -27.80
CA VAL A 175 -5.04 12.74 -28.71
C VAL A 175 -5.24 11.40 -28.02
N ASN A 176 -4.17 10.85 -27.43
CA ASN A 176 -4.21 9.65 -26.60
C ASN A 176 -3.49 9.89 -25.27
N TYR A 177 -4.02 9.35 -24.17
CA TYR A 177 -3.36 9.47 -22.86
C TYR A 177 -2.00 8.76 -22.82
N HIS A 178 -1.81 7.71 -23.63
CA HIS A 178 -0.52 7.02 -23.76
C HIS A 178 0.60 7.94 -24.25
N ASP A 179 0.27 8.97 -25.06
CA ASP A 179 1.27 9.89 -25.61
C ASP A 179 1.83 10.85 -24.55
N LEU A 180 1.23 10.89 -23.36
CA LEU A 180 1.70 11.68 -22.22
C LEU A 180 2.81 10.97 -21.43
N ILE A 181 3.12 9.71 -21.72
CA ILE A 181 4.18 8.97 -21.01
C ILE A 181 5.55 9.59 -21.30
N THR A 182 6.25 10.00 -20.23
CA THR A 182 7.61 10.51 -20.29
C THR A 182 8.51 9.71 -19.37
N PHE A 183 9.74 9.47 -19.78
CA PHE A 183 10.75 8.82 -18.94
C PHE A 183 11.58 9.88 -18.22
N VAL A 184 11.83 9.68 -16.94
CA VAL A 184 12.64 10.54 -16.08
C VAL A 184 13.74 9.73 -15.41
N ASP A 185 14.80 10.41 -14.95
CA ASP A 185 15.93 9.76 -14.26
C ASP A 185 15.45 8.89 -13.10
N ASP A 186 16.02 7.69 -12.96
CA ASP A 186 15.61 6.76 -11.92
C ASP A 186 15.92 7.29 -10.51
N ARG A 187 15.19 6.77 -9.52
CA ARG A 187 15.39 7.16 -8.13
C ARG A 187 16.65 6.47 -7.57
N PRO A 188 17.51 7.18 -6.81
CA PRO A 188 18.60 6.55 -6.08
C PRO A 188 18.09 5.48 -5.10
N GLY A 189 18.66 4.27 -5.15
CA GLY A 189 18.28 3.16 -4.26
C GLY A 189 16.90 2.57 -4.56
N HIS A 190 16.45 2.64 -5.82
CA HIS A 190 15.15 2.10 -6.22
C HIS A 190 15.19 0.58 -6.33
N ASP A 191 14.58 -0.11 -5.37
CA ASP A 191 14.43 -1.57 -5.42
C ASP A 191 13.64 -1.98 -6.67
N LEU A 192 14.12 -3.03 -7.32
CA LEU A 192 13.65 -3.48 -8.62
C LEU A 192 12.36 -4.27 -8.53
N ARG A 193 12.18 -5.13 -7.51
CA ARG A 193 11.02 -6.02 -7.42
C ARG A 193 10.60 -6.26 -5.98
N TYR A 194 9.32 -6.03 -5.70
CA TYR A 194 8.66 -6.52 -4.49
C TYR A 194 7.55 -7.51 -4.85
N ALA A 195 7.55 -8.64 -4.16
CA ALA A 195 6.54 -9.68 -4.30
C ALA A 195 6.33 -10.38 -2.95
N ILE A 196 5.08 -10.44 -2.48
CA ILE A 196 4.73 -11.01 -1.18
C ILE A 196 4.17 -12.42 -1.35
N ASP A 197 4.63 -13.35 -0.51
CA ASP A 197 3.93 -14.61 -0.27
C ASP A 197 2.92 -14.42 0.87
N ALA A 198 1.62 -14.42 0.55
CA ALA A 198 0.52 -14.30 1.51
C ALA A 198 -0.09 -15.67 1.90
N SER A 199 0.60 -16.78 1.64
CA SER A 199 0.07 -18.13 1.90
C SER A 199 -0.19 -18.38 3.39
N LYS A 200 0.55 -17.74 4.29
CA LYS A 200 0.36 -17.89 5.74
C LYS A 200 -1.00 -17.35 6.19
N ILE A 201 -1.32 -16.11 5.85
CA ILE A 201 -2.60 -15.49 6.24
C ILE A 201 -3.78 -16.22 5.60
N ALA A 202 -3.63 -16.71 4.36
CA ALA A 202 -4.64 -17.53 3.71
C ALA A 202 -4.88 -18.85 4.44
N ARG A 203 -3.81 -19.58 4.80
CA ARG A 203 -3.91 -20.87 5.49
C ARG A 203 -4.43 -20.73 6.92
N GLU A 204 -3.98 -19.74 7.67
CA GLU A 204 -4.24 -19.63 9.11
C GLU A 204 -5.51 -18.83 9.42
N LEU A 205 -5.82 -17.80 8.62
CA LEU A 205 -6.95 -16.89 8.86
C LEU A 205 -8.01 -16.94 7.76
N GLY A 206 -7.83 -17.75 6.71
CA GLY A 206 -8.80 -17.90 5.63
C GLY A 206 -8.97 -16.64 4.77
N TRP A 207 -8.02 -15.71 4.82
CA TRP A 207 -8.11 -14.45 4.06
C TRP A 207 -7.46 -14.57 2.69
N THR A 208 -8.15 -14.09 1.67
CA THR A 208 -7.64 -13.85 0.32
C THR A 208 -8.23 -12.55 -0.21
N PRO A 209 -7.55 -11.85 -1.14
CA PRO A 209 -8.10 -10.65 -1.76
C PRO A 209 -9.37 -10.98 -2.56
N GLN A 210 -10.34 -10.07 -2.54
CA GLN A 210 -11.58 -10.16 -3.30
C GLN A 210 -11.45 -9.50 -4.68
N GLU A 211 -10.58 -8.50 -4.83
CA GLU A 211 -10.32 -7.84 -6.09
C GLU A 211 -9.11 -8.43 -6.81
N THR A 212 -9.22 -8.50 -8.14
CA THR A 212 -8.05 -8.60 -9.03
C THR A 212 -7.45 -7.22 -9.27
N PHE A 213 -6.25 -7.16 -9.84
CA PHE A 213 -5.67 -5.89 -10.30
C PHE A 213 -6.59 -5.13 -11.26
N GLU A 214 -7.18 -5.82 -12.25
CA GLU A 214 -8.02 -5.21 -13.28
C GLU A 214 -9.31 -4.61 -12.68
N SER A 215 -9.98 -5.35 -11.79
CA SER A 215 -11.22 -4.92 -11.15
C SER A 215 -10.98 -3.76 -10.18
N GLY A 216 -9.95 -3.85 -9.34
CA GLY A 216 -9.57 -2.77 -8.43
C GLY A 216 -9.08 -1.53 -9.16
N MET A 217 -8.32 -1.66 -10.26
CA MET A 217 -7.82 -0.51 -11.02
C MET A 217 -8.96 0.25 -11.70
N ARG A 218 -9.93 -0.46 -12.28
CA ARG A 218 -11.14 0.16 -12.82
C ARG A 218 -11.91 0.93 -11.74
N LYS A 219 -12.14 0.31 -10.58
CA LYS A 219 -12.79 0.98 -9.43
C LYS A 219 -12.02 2.22 -8.98
N THR A 220 -10.69 2.16 -8.99
CA THR A 220 -9.83 3.28 -8.63
C THR A 220 -10.00 4.45 -9.61
N VAL A 221 -9.89 4.20 -10.91
CA VAL A 221 -10.06 5.25 -11.94
C VAL A 221 -11.46 5.86 -11.86
N GLN A 222 -12.51 5.04 -11.76
CA GLN A 222 -13.89 5.51 -11.59
C GLN A 222 -14.06 6.38 -10.35
N TRP A 223 -13.41 6.02 -9.24
CA TRP A 223 -13.46 6.81 -8.02
C TRP A 223 -12.84 8.20 -8.21
N TYR A 224 -11.66 8.31 -8.83
CA TYR A 224 -11.05 9.62 -9.09
C TYR A 224 -11.91 10.48 -10.02
N LEU A 225 -12.52 9.89 -11.06
CA LEU A 225 -13.44 10.61 -11.95
C LEU A 225 -14.69 11.13 -11.21
N ALA A 226 -15.22 10.35 -10.27
CA ALA A 226 -16.43 10.70 -9.52
C ALA A 226 -16.18 11.64 -8.31
N ASN A 227 -14.93 11.85 -7.88
CA ASN A 227 -14.61 12.51 -6.62
C ASN A 227 -13.69 13.74 -6.79
N GLU A 228 -13.93 14.58 -7.81
CA GLU A 228 -13.19 15.83 -8.04
C GLU A 228 -13.12 16.73 -6.81
N ALA A 229 -14.23 16.86 -6.08
CA ALA A 229 -14.29 17.65 -4.87
C ALA A 229 -13.33 17.19 -3.76
N TRP A 230 -12.89 15.92 -3.79
CA TRP A 230 -11.92 15.40 -2.83
C TRP A 230 -10.48 15.70 -3.24
N TRP A 231 -10.08 15.38 -4.49
CA TRP A 231 -8.66 15.48 -4.88
C TRP A 231 -8.24 16.87 -5.34
N LYS A 232 -9.16 17.72 -5.81
CA LYS A 232 -8.82 19.05 -6.32
C LYS A 232 -8.17 19.95 -5.25
N PRO A 233 -8.72 20.05 -4.02
CA PRO A 233 -8.07 20.79 -2.93
C PRO A 233 -6.72 20.18 -2.49
N VAL A 234 -6.59 18.86 -2.64
CA VAL A 234 -5.35 18.14 -2.32
C VAL A 234 -4.24 18.51 -3.31
N GLN A 235 -4.58 18.73 -4.58
CA GLN A 235 -3.61 19.04 -5.64
C GLN A 235 -3.20 20.51 -5.69
N ASP A 236 -4.13 21.44 -5.42
CA ASP A 236 -3.85 22.88 -5.48
C ASP A 236 -3.22 23.47 -4.19
N GLY A 237 -3.00 22.61 -3.18
CA GLY A 237 -2.37 22.99 -1.92
C GLY A 237 -3.27 23.76 -0.97
N SER A 238 -4.56 23.91 -1.28
CA SER A 238 -5.54 24.47 -0.35
C SER A 238 -5.89 23.52 0.81
N TYR A 239 -5.47 22.25 0.71
CA TYR A 239 -5.58 21.27 1.78
C TYR A 239 -4.80 21.68 3.04
N GLN A 240 -5.51 22.06 4.11
CA GLN A 240 -4.91 22.50 5.37
C GLN A 240 -4.68 21.37 6.41
N GLY A 241 -4.68 20.10 5.97
CA GLY A 241 -4.57 18.95 6.89
C GLY A 241 -5.87 18.61 7.62
N GLU A 242 -6.98 19.22 7.22
CA GLU A 242 -8.32 18.91 7.72
C GLU A 242 -8.80 17.54 7.24
N ARG A 243 -9.69 16.88 8.00
CA ARG A 243 -10.14 15.52 7.64
C ARG A 243 -11.11 15.56 6.45
N LEU A 244 -10.63 15.19 5.27
CA LEU A 244 -11.47 15.04 4.07
C LEU A 244 -12.33 13.77 4.15
N GLY A 245 -13.50 13.78 3.49
CA GLY A 245 -14.38 12.60 3.37
C GLY A 245 -15.42 12.41 4.49
N LEU A 246 -15.65 13.43 5.34
CA LEU A 246 -16.65 13.38 6.42
C LEU A 246 -18.09 13.73 5.99
N LYS A 247 -18.28 14.28 4.79
CA LYS A 247 -19.62 14.59 4.27
C LYS A 247 -20.09 13.42 3.41
N ARG A 248 -21.06 12.67 3.94
CA ARG A 248 -21.87 11.70 3.19
C ARG A 248 -22.99 12.42 2.45
#